data_AF-A0AA95KIU1-F1
#
_entry.id   AF-A0AA95KIU1-F1
#
_cell.length_a   1.000
_cell.length_b   1.000
_cell.length_c   1.000
_cell.angle_alpha   90.00
_cell.angle_beta   90.00
_cell.angle_gamma   90.00
#
_symmetry.space_group_name_H-M   'P 1'
#
loop_
_entity.id
_entity.type
_entity.pdbx_description
1 polymer ?
#
loop_
_entity_poly.entity_id
_entity_poly.type
_entity_poly.pdbx_seq_one_letter_code
_entity_poly.pdbx_strand_id
1 'polypeptide(L)'
;MKSSEKKGPYFTEEDLKQIRAAVQAVGPLEGYASITDFVEAAARRELRRLQRKYNDGRKWPGVEAGELRPGRRTRAESAAREDR
;
A
#
# COMPACT_ATOMS: atom_id res chain seq x y z
N MET A 1 24.86 -0.29 -16.99
CA MET A 1 24.37 0.45 -15.82
C MET A 1 23.43 -0.47 -15.04
N LYS A 2 23.79 -0.89 -13.81
CA LYS A 2 22.84 -1.64 -12.97
C LYS A 2 21.82 -0.63 -12.46
N SER A 3 20.59 -0.72 -12.95
CA SER A 3 19.46 0.12 -12.51
C SER A 3 19.41 0.10 -10.98
N SER A 4 19.42 1.28 -10.35
CA SER A 4 19.28 1.37 -8.90
C SER A 4 17.97 0.68 -8.51
N GLU A 5 18.08 -0.44 -7.82
CA GLU A 5 16.95 -1.25 -7.38
C GLU A 5 16.17 -0.44 -6.35
N LYS A 6 15.20 0.36 -6.82
CA LYS A 6 14.29 1.10 -5.94
C LYS A 6 13.40 0.07 -5.25
N LYS A 7 13.86 -0.44 -4.11
CA LYS A 7 13.04 -1.19 -3.15
C LYS A 7 11.95 -0.25 -2.68
N GLY A 8 10.74 -0.41 -3.24
CA GLY A 8 9.58 0.30 -2.74
C GLY A 8 9.40 -0.04 -1.26
N PRO A 9 9.11 0.91 -0.37
CA PRO A 9 9.05 0.64 1.06
C PRO A 9 7.90 -0.30 1.47
N TYR A 10 6.99 -0.63 0.55
CA TYR A 10 5.74 -1.34 0.85
C TYR A 10 5.59 -2.69 0.16
N PHE A 11 6.37 -2.98 -0.89
CA PHE A 11 6.26 -4.20 -1.67
C PHE A 11 7.64 -4.76 -1.97
N THR A 12 7.78 -6.09 -1.94
CA THR A 12 9.00 -6.74 -2.42
C THR A 12 9.12 -6.56 -3.94
N GLU A 13 10.31 -6.81 -4.48
CA GLU A 13 10.50 -6.75 -5.94
C GLU A 13 9.64 -7.79 -6.66
N GLU A 14 9.47 -8.97 -6.06
CA GLU A 14 8.63 -10.03 -6.62
C GLU A 14 7.15 -9.63 -6.62
N ASP A 15 6.66 -9.04 -5.53
CA ASP A 15 5.29 -8.51 -5.48
C ASP A 15 5.07 -7.48 -6.61
N LEU A 16 6.02 -6.58 -6.82
CA LEU A 16 5.91 -5.57 -7.87
C LEU A 16 5.93 -6.19 -9.28
N LYS A 17 6.70 -7.26 -9.49
CA LYS A 17 6.69 -8.02 -10.76
C LYS A 17 5.33 -8.66 -11.00
N GLN A 18 4.79 -9.34 -10.00
CA GLN A 18 3.47 -9.99 -10.09
C GLN A 18 2.34 -8.97 -10.30
N ILE A 19 2.35 -7.86 -9.57
CA ILE A 19 1.37 -6.78 -9.74
C ILE A 19 1.41 -6.22 -11.17
N ARG A 20 2.61 -5.93 -11.68
CA ARG A 20 2.77 -5.47 -13.08
C ARG A 20 2.25 -6.49 -14.08
N ALA A 21 2.58 -7.77 -13.90
CA ALA A 21 2.13 -8.85 -14.77
C ALA A 21 0.60 -8.96 -14.79
N ALA A 22 -0.05 -8.90 -13.61
CA ALA A 22 -1.51 -8.95 -13.51
C ALA A 22 -2.18 -7.74 -14.18
N VAL A 23 -1.72 -6.51 -13.89
CA VAL A 23 -2.27 -5.30 -14.51
C VAL A 23 -2.05 -5.29 -16.02
N GLN A 24 -0.91 -5.78 -16.51
CA GLN A 24 -0.65 -5.89 -17.94
C GLN A 24 -1.56 -6.93 -18.62
N ALA A 25 -1.80 -8.08 -17.98
CA ALA A 25 -2.56 -9.17 -18.58
C ALA A 25 -4.07 -8.92 -18.60
N VAL A 26 -4.63 -8.36 -17.52
CA VAL A 26 -6.09 -8.25 -17.33
C VAL A 26 -6.56 -6.88 -16.85
N GLY A 27 -5.64 -5.92 -16.63
CA GLY A 27 -5.98 -4.59 -16.12
C GLY A 27 -7.07 -3.87 -16.91
N PRO A 28 -6.96 -3.74 -18.24
CA PRO A 28 -7.99 -3.08 -19.06
C PRO A 28 -9.36 -3.78 -19.01
N LEU A 29 -9.39 -5.11 -18.86
CA LEU A 29 -10.63 -5.88 -18.76
C LEU A 29 -11.35 -5.63 -17.42
N GLU A 30 -10.57 -5.39 -16.37
CA GLU A 30 -11.06 -5.07 -15.03
C GLU A 30 -11.22 -3.56 -14.79
N GLY A 31 -10.95 -2.73 -15.80
CA GLY A 31 -11.08 -1.26 -15.72
C GLY A 31 -9.93 -0.54 -15.01
N TYR A 32 -8.77 -1.19 -14.82
CA TYR A 32 -7.57 -0.55 -14.28
C TYR A 32 -6.77 0.10 -15.42
N ALA A 33 -6.69 1.45 -15.45
CA ALA A 33 -5.87 2.17 -16.42
C ALA A 33 -4.40 2.25 -15.99
N SER A 34 -4.11 2.02 -14.70
CA SER A 34 -2.75 2.01 -14.15
C SER A 34 -2.59 1.08 -12.94
N ILE A 35 -1.33 0.85 -12.54
CA ILE A 35 -1.01 0.14 -11.29
C ILE A 35 -1.55 0.92 -10.07
N THR A 36 -1.55 2.25 -10.13
CA THR A 36 -2.10 3.09 -9.06
C THR A 36 -3.59 2.82 -8.88
N ASP A 37 -4.34 2.74 -9.98
CA ASP A 37 -5.78 2.45 -9.95
C ASP A 37 -6.05 1.07 -9.35
N PHE A 38 -5.25 0.07 -9.72
CA PHE A 38 -5.32 -1.27 -9.16
C PHE A 38 -5.12 -1.26 -7.63
N VAL A 39 -4.07 -0.59 -7.14
CA VAL A 39 -3.76 -0.50 -5.70
C VAL A 39 -4.84 0.29 -4.97
N GLU A 40 -5.34 1.38 -5.54
CA GLU A 40 -6.43 2.17 -4.96
C GLU A 40 -7.72 1.33 -4.83
N ALA A 41 -8.09 0.60 -5.89
CA ALA A 41 -9.26 -0.27 -5.86
C ALA A 41 -9.12 -1.39 -4.83
N ALA A 42 -7.94 -1.98 -4.70
CA ALA A 42 -7.63 -2.97 -3.67
C ALA A 42 -7.78 -2.38 -2.26
N ALA A 43 -7.20 -1.21 -2.00
CA ALA A 43 -7.30 -0.52 -0.70
C ALA A 43 -8.76 -0.16 -0.36
N ARG A 44 -9.54 0.36 -1.32
CA ARG A 44 -10.96 0.68 -1.12
C ARG A 44 -11.80 -0.57 -0.84
N ARG A 45 -11.52 -1.69 -1.51
CA ARG A 45 -12.19 -2.98 -1.27
C ARG A 45 -11.91 -3.48 0.14
N GLU A 46 -10.66 -3.40 0.58
CA GLU A 46 -10.27 -3.81 1.94
C GLU A 46 -10.91 -2.91 3.00
N LEU A 47 -10.89 -1.59 2.81
CA LEU A 47 -11.59 -0.64 3.68
C LEU A 47 -13.07 -1.01 3.85
N ARG A 48 -13.78 -1.29 2.75
CA ARG A 48 -15.19 -1.72 2.80
C ARG A 48 -15.36 -3.05 3.54
N ARG A 49 -14.43 -3.99 3.39
CA ARG A 49 -14.44 -5.27 4.14
C ARG A 49 -14.33 -5.02 5.64
N LEU A 50 -13.41 -4.15 6.04
CA LEU A 50 -13.20 -3.78 7.43
C LEU A 50 -14.43 -3.07 8.00
N GLN A 51 -15.01 -2.11 7.28
CA GLN A 51 -16.23 -1.40 7.70
C GLN A 51 -17.37 -2.38 7.98
N ARG A 52 -17.59 -3.34 7.08
CA ARG A 52 -18.62 -4.38 7.27
C ARG A 52 -18.32 -5.28 8.46
N LYS A 53 -17.06 -5.69 8.64
CA LYS A 53 -16.69 -6.66 9.67
C LYS A 53 -16.64 -6.06 11.08
N TYR A 54 -16.23 -4.81 11.20
CA TYR A 54 -15.84 -4.20 12.49
C TYR A 54 -16.57 -2.89 12.81
N ASN A 55 -17.45 -2.39 11.94
CA ASN A 55 -18.15 -1.12 12.15
C ASN A 55 -19.57 -1.14 11.56
N ASP A 56 -20.24 -2.29 11.54
CA ASP A 56 -21.62 -2.46 11.05
C ASP A 56 -21.86 -1.89 9.63
N GLY A 57 -20.84 -1.94 8.78
CA GLY A 57 -20.87 -1.36 7.43
C GLY A 57 -20.79 0.16 7.39
N ARG A 58 -20.67 0.84 8.53
CA ARG A 58 -20.54 2.30 8.64
C ARG A 58 -19.10 2.73 8.36
N LYS A 59 -18.95 3.98 7.92
CA LYS A 59 -17.63 4.61 7.78
C LYS A 59 -17.09 4.99 9.16
N TRP A 60 -15.77 4.95 9.32
CA TRP A 60 -15.12 5.55 10.49
C TRP A 60 -15.03 7.07 10.35
N PRO A 61 -14.94 7.81 11.47
CA PRO A 61 -14.46 9.18 11.47
C PRO A 61 -13.09 9.27 10.79
N GLY A 62 -12.81 10.43 10.16
CA GLY A 62 -11.49 10.71 9.60
C GLY A 62 -10.43 10.77 10.69
N VAL A 63 -9.20 10.44 10.32
CA VAL A 63 -7.98 10.57 11.14
C VAL A 63 -7.06 11.48 10.34
N GLU A 64 -6.51 12.51 10.98
CA GLU A 64 -5.70 13.50 10.28
C GLU A 64 -4.33 12.94 9.88
N ALA A 65 -3.72 13.55 8.88
CA ALA A 65 -2.39 13.14 8.44
C ALA A 65 -1.38 13.30 9.58
N GLY A 66 -0.59 12.25 9.85
CA GLY A 66 0.44 12.24 10.89
C GLY A 66 0.01 11.66 12.24
N GLU A 67 -1.28 11.39 12.45
CA GLU A 67 -1.76 10.72 13.67
C GLU A 67 -1.48 9.21 13.65
N LEU A 68 -1.40 8.62 12.46
CA LEU A 68 -0.99 7.23 12.30
C LEU A 68 0.53 7.10 12.23
N ARG A 69 1.04 6.03 12.84
CA ARG A 69 2.46 5.68 12.73
C ARG A 69 2.81 5.50 11.24
N PRO A 70 3.78 6.24 10.70
CA PRO A 70 4.18 6.08 9.31
C PRO A 70 4.73 4.68 9.06
N GLY A 71 4.47 4.14 7.85
CA GLY A 71 4.97 2.82 7.46
C GLY A 71 6.51 2.74 7.42
N ARG A 72 7.18 3.89 7.26
CA ARG A 72 8.63 4.02 7.47
C ARG A 72 8.90 4.39 8.93
N ARG A 73 9.87 3.72 9.56
CA ARG A 73 10.35 4.12 10.90
C ARG A 73 10.63 5.62 10.93
N THR A 74 10.25 6.25 12.03
CA THR A 74 10.63 7.63 12.32
C THR A 74 12.15 7.73 12.48
N ARG A 75 12.71 8.94 12.34
CA ARG A 75 14.14 9.17 12.58
C ARG A 75 14.53 8.75 14.01
N ALA A 76 13.67 9.03 14.99
CA ALA A 76 13.86 8.63 16.38
C ALA A 76 13.92 7.11 16.57
N GLU A 77 13.04 6.36 15.90
CA GLU A 77 13.04 4.88 15.95
C GLU A 77 14.25 4.25 15.26
N SER A 78 14.90 4.98 14.35
CA SER A 78 16.11 4.52 13.66
C SER A 78 17.35 4.77 14.51
N ALA A 79 17.44 5.95 15.16
CA ALA A 79 18.54 6.33 16.04
C ALA A 79 18.65 5.42 17.27
N ALA A 80 17.53 5.05 17.89
CA ALA A 80 17.49 4.17 19.07
C ALA A 80 18.00 2.73 18.82
N ARG A 81 18.27 2.36 17.56
CA ARG A 81 18.83 1.05 17.17
C ARG A 81 20.31 1.09 16.84
N GLU A 82 20.87 2.25 16.54
CA GLU A 82 22.29 2.40 16.20
C GLU A 82 23.16 2.42 17.46
N ASP A 83 22.58 2.81 18.60
CA ASP A 83 23.20 2.74 19.95
C ASP A 83 23.13 1.35 20.63
N ARG A 84 22.82 0.27 19.89
CA ARG A 84 22.75 -1.10 20.44
C ARG A 84 23.66 -2.08 19.71
#